data_AF-A0A3D3MWJ6-F1
#
_entry.id   AF-A0A3D3MWJ6-F1
#
_cell.length_a   1.000
_cell.length_b   1.000
_cell.length_c   1.000
_cell.angle_alpha   90.00
_cell.angle_beta   90.00
_cell.angle_gamma   90.00
#
_symmetry.space_group_name_H-M   'P 1'
#
loop_
_entity.id
_entity.type
_entity.pdbx_description
1 polymer ?
#
loop_
_entity_poly.entity_id
_entity_poly.type
_entity_poly.pdbx_seq_one_letter_code
_entity_poly.pdbx_strand_id
1 'polypeptide(L)' 'KMEFTYYGRQRIERRTSVLTRELVTAGQLKRVPRTDNNPHGLLIINWRTLLNKDLEQKNKVAY' A
#
# COMPACT_ATOMS: atom_id res chain seq x y z
N LYS A 1 -11.99 -16.25 8.69
CA LYS A 1 -11.02 -15.15 8.94
C LYS A 1 -11.28 -14.08 7.89
N MET A 2 -11.32 -12.80 8.24
CA MET A 2 -11.54 -11.73 7.26
C MET A 2 -10.19 -11.39 6.62
N GLU A 3 -9.89 -11.98 5.48
CA GLU A 3 -8.65 -11.74 4.73
C GLU A 3 -8.89 -10.71 3.63
N PHE A 4 -7.88 -9.92 3.31
CA PHE A 4 -7.94 -8.99 2.19
C PHE A 4 -6.64 -9.02 1.39
N THR A 5 -6.76 -8.73 0.10
CA THR A 5 -5.64 -8.40 -0.78
C THR A 5 -5.91 -7.02 -1.38
N TYR A 6 -4.94 -6.13 -1.25
CA TYR A 6 -4.96 -4.80 -1.82
C TYR A 6 -4.09 -4.79 -3.08
N TYR A 7 -4.65 -4.26 -4.16
CA TYR A 7 -3.97 -4.05 -5.44
C TYR A 7 -3.82 -2.54 -5.65
N GLY A 8 -2.59 -2.05 -5.65
CA GLY A 8 -2.29 -0.63 -5.77
C GLY A 8 -1.20 -0.33 -6.80
N ARG A 9 -1.24 0.89 -7.32
CA ARG A 9 -0.11 1.50 -8.04
C ARG A 9 0.51 2.58 -7.17
N GLN A 10 1.78 2.43 -6.86
CA GLN A 10 2.54 3.41 -6.08
C GLN A 10 3.36 4.28 -7.02
N ARG A 11 3.13 5.59 -7.00
CA ARG A 11 3.95 6.58 -7.71
C ARG A 11 4.94 7.20 -6.74
N ILE A 12 6.24 7.01 -7.00
CA ILE A 12 7.34 7.59 -6.24
C ILE A 12 7.91 8.74 -7.04
N GLU A 13 7.62 9.96 -6.59
CA GLU A 13 8.20 11.17 -7.14
C GLU A 13 9.57 11.46 -6.51
N ARG A 14 10.59 11.54 -7.35
CA ARG A 14 11.93 12.02 -6.97
C ARG A 14 12.21 13.34 -7.69
N ARG A 15 13.34 13.96 -7.34
CA ARG A 15 13.78 15.21 -7.97
C ARG A 15 13.99 15.06 -9.47
N THR A 16 14.60 13.97 -9.90
CA THR A 16 15.02 13.75 -11.30
C THR A 16 14.24 12.65 -12.00
N SER A 17 13.37 11.93 -11.30
CA SER A 17 12.63 10.82 -11.90
C SER A 17 11.28 10.58 -11.23
N VAL A 18 10.43 9.83 -11.93
CA VAL A 18 9.17 9.31 -11.43
C VAL A 18 9.19 7.80 -11.66
N LEU A 19 9.03 7.03 -10.58
CA LEU A 19 8.94 5.57 -10.62
C LEU A 19 7.51 5.14 -10.27
N THR A 20 6.89 4.34 -11.13
CA THR A 20 5.60 3.70 -10.87
C THR A 20 5.84 2.24 -10.54
N ARG A 21 5.30 1.78 -9.40
CA ARG A 21 5.41 0.40 -8.93
C ARG A 21 4.02 -0.22 -8.81
N GLU A 22 3.92 -1.50 -9.15
CA GLU A 22 2.82 -2.36 -8.77
C GLU A 22 3.06 -2.86 -7.34
N LEU A 23 2.13 -2.55 -6.45
CA LEU A 23 2.18 -2.94 -5.06
C LEU A 23 0.96 -3.80 -4.74
N VAL A 24 1.20 -5.06 -4.43
CA VAL A 24 0.18 -5.99 -3.93
C VAL A 24 0.51 -6.30 -2.49
N THR A 25 -0.42 -6.03 -1.58
CA THR A 25 -0.29 -6.37 -0.17
C THR A 25 -1.48 -7.20 0.29
N ALA A 26 -1.28 -7.98 1.34
CA ALA A 26 -2.33 -8.76 1.94
C ALA A 26 -2.28 -8.63 3.45
N GLY A 27 -3.41 -8.89 4.09
CA GLY A 27 -3.52 -8.89 5.53
C GLY A 27 -4.84 -9.49 5.97
N GLN A 28 -5.09 -9.41 7.26
CA GLN A 28 -6.33 -9.88 7.85
C GLN A 28 -6.92 -8.79 8.74
N LEU A 29 -8.24 -8.73 8.85
CA LEU A 29 -8.94 -7.84 9.75
C LEU A 29 -9.29 -8.59 11.04
N LYS A 30 -8.91 -8.00 12.16
CA LYS A 30 -9.29 -8.42 13.51
C LYS A 30 -10.25 -7.38 14.10
N ARG A 31 -11.37 -7.84 14.65
CA ARG A 31 -12.26 -6.97 15.43
C ARG A 31 -11.63 -6.67 16.78
N VAL A 32 -11.66 -5.41 17.17
CA VAL A 32 -11.23 -4.90 18.48
C VAL A 32 -12.34 -4.03 19.06
N PRO A 33 -12.41 -3.84 20.39
CA PRO A 33 -13.33 -2.89 20.99
C PRO A 33 -13.17 -1.51 20.35
N ARG A 34 -14.31 -0.84 20.11
CA ARG A 34 -14.31 0.52 19.56
C ARG A 34 -13.70 1.48 20.58
N THR A 35 -12.91 2.41 20.09
CA THR A 35 -12.34 3.51 20.87
C THR A 35 -12.53 4.81 20.10
N ASP A 36 -12.32 5.95 20.75
CA ASP A 36 -12.43 7.26 20.09
C ASP A 36 -11.48 7.36 18.88
N ASN A 37 -10.29 6.76 18.96
CA ASN A 37 -9.29 6.72 17.89
C ASN A 37 -9.51 5.60 16.86
N ASN A 38 -10.42 4.66 17.11
CA ASN A 38 -10.80 3.61 16.18
C ASN A 38 -12.30 3.28 16.32
N PRO A 39 -13.19 4.17 15.82
CA PRO A 39 -14.63 4.00 15.96
C PRO A 39 -15.17 2.79 15.20
N HIS A 40 -14.43 2.30 14.21
CA HIS A 40 -14.81 1.11 13.44
C HIS A 40 -14.42 -0.20 14.15
N GLY A 41 -13.48 -0.16 15.11
CA GLY A 41 -13.06 -1.34 15.87
C GLY A 41 -12.42 -2.40 14.99
N LEU A 42 -11.67 -2.00 13.96
CA LEU A 42 -10.97 -2.91 13.06
C LEU A 42 -9.47 -2.68 13.15
N LEU A 43 -8.71 -3.76 13.20
CA LEU A 43 -7.25 -3.75 13.21
C LEU A 43 -6.74 -4.65 12.10
N ILE A 44 -5.84 -4.12 11.27
CA ILE A 44 -5.13 -4.88 10.25
C ILE A 44 -4.01 -5.66 10.94
N ILE A 45 -4.05 -6.98 10.89
CA ILE A 45 -3.01 -7.88 11.38
C ILE A 45 -2.37 -8.64 10.23
N ASN A 46 -1.17 -9.18 10.47
CA ASN A 46 -0.44 -10.03 9.52
C ASN A 46 -0.27 -9.37 8.14
N TRP A 47 -0.02 -8.06 8.14
CA TRP A 47 0.27 -7.33 6.91
C TRP A 47 1.55 -7.84 6.26
N ARG A 48 1.48 -8.14 4.96
CA ARG A 48 2.63 -8.56 4.17
C ARG A 48 2.54 -8.03 2.75
N THR A 49 3.68 -7.72 2.18
CA THR A 49 3.80 -7.36 0.76
C THR A 49 3.94 -8.63 -0.06
N LEU A 50 3.02 -8.86 -0.99
CA LEU A 50 3.04 -10.00 -1.92
C LEU A 50 3.81 -9.66 -3.19
N LEU A 51 3.69 -8.42 -3.68
CA LEU A 51 4.36 -7.94 -4.88
C LEU A 51 4.78 -6.49 -4.68
N ASN A 52 6.01 -6.18 -5.08
CA ASN A 52 6.53 -4.81 -5.13
C ASN A 52 7.42 -4.67 -6.36
N LYS A 53 6.79 -4.51 -7.52
CA LYS A 53 7.45 -4.59 -8.82
C LYS A 53 7.45 -3.23 -9.51
N ASP A 54 8.58 -2.87 -10.11
CA ASP A 54 8.68 -1.65 -10.90
C ASP A 54 7.98 -1.84 -12.25
N LEU A 55 7.09 -0.90 -12.59
CA LEU A 55 6.37 -0.91 -13.86
C LEU A 55 7.00 0.04 -14.87
N GLU A 56 7.33 1.26 -14.45
CA GLU A 56 7.82 2.31 -15.34
C GLU A 56 8.68 3.30 -14.58
N GLN A 57 9.80 3.70 -15.18
CA GLN A 57 10.64 4.79 -14.67
C GLN A 57 10.82 5.85 -15.75
N LYS A 58 10.42 7.09 -15.45
CA LYS A 58 10.63 8.26 -16.31
C LYS A 58 11.63 9.20 -15.68
N ASN A 59 12.62 9.64 -16.44
CA ASN A 59 13.47 10.75 -16.02
C ASN A 59 12.73 12.07 -16.30
N LYS A 60 12.78 13.00 -15.34
CA LYS A 60 12.30 14.36 -15.53
C LYS A 60 13.35 15.05 -16.42
N VAL A 61 12.98 15.43 -17.63
CA VAL A 61 13.88 16.15 -18.54
C VAL A 61 14.19 17.50 -17.88
N ALA A 62 15.47 17.82 -17.71
CA ALA A 62 15.88 19.17 -17.36
C ALA A 62 15.67 20.04 -18.61
N TYR A 63 14.76 21.01 -18.54
CA TYR A 63 14.68 22.08 -19.53
C TYR A 63 15.87 23.01 -19.41
#